data_AF-A0A8X7UHN8-F1
#
_entry.id   AF-A0A8X7UHN8-F1
#
_cell.length_a   1.000
_cell.length_b   1.000
_cell.length_c   1.000
_cell.angle_alpha   90.00
_cell.angle_beta   90.00
_cell.angle_gamma   90.00
#
_symmetry.space_group_name_H-M   'P 1'
#
loop_
_entity.id
_entity.type
_entity.pdbx_description
1 polymer ?
#
loop_
_entity_poly.entity_id
_entity_poly.type
_entity_poly.pdbx_seq_one_letter_code
_entity_poly.pdbx_strand_id
1 'polypeptide(L)' 'MLLTSSISAALAVAQVGKKGNANAGWLPICGQVPKFCDQVTGALIAGFVALVLYVLLLLYSLHSVVDPFLLQKS' A
#
# COMPACT_ATOMS: atom_id res chain seq x y z
N MET A 1 -0.10 4.05 -9.60
CA MET A 1 -1.44 3.40 -9.75
C MET A 1 -1.42 1.93 -9.38
N LEU A 2 -0.46 1.11 -9.84
CA LEU A 2 -0.43 -0.34 -9.49
C LEU A 2 -0.21 -0.60 -7.98
N LEU A 3 0.76 0.07 -7.36
CA LEU A 3 1.05 -0.07 -5.91
C LEU A 3 -0.18 0.28 -5.06
N THR A 4 -0.85 1.38 -5.38
CA THR A 4 -2.04 1.86 -4.67
C THR A 4 -3.22 0.90 -4.82
N SER A 5 -3.48 0.35 -6.01
CA SER A 5 -4.55 -0.63 -6.22
C SER A 5 -4.28 -1.94 -5.48
N SER A 6 -3.04 -2.43 -5.50
CA SER A 6 -2.65 -3.67 -4.81
C SER A 6 -2.76 -3.55 -3.29
N ILE A 7 -2.27 -2.44 -2.72
CA ILE A 7 -2.39 -2.18 -1.27
C ILE A 7 -3.86 -2.06 -0.86
N SER A 8 -4.70 -1.42 -1.69
CA SER A 8 -6.14 -1.28 -1.43
C SER A 8 -6.86 -2.63 -1.42
N ALA A 9 -6.55 -3.51 -2.39
CA ALA A 9 -7.10 -4.86 -2.44
C ALA A 9 -6.66 -5.70 -1.22
N ALA A 10 -5.38 -5.64 -0.87
CA ALA A 10 -4.83 -6.32 0.31
C ALA A 10 -5.46 -5.81 1.62
N LEU A 11 -5.65 -4.50 1.74
CA LEU A 11 -6.36 -3.87 2.86
C LEU A 11 -7.80 -4.37 2.99
N ALA A 12 -8.54 -4.42 1.88
CA ALA A 12 -9.92 -4.90 1.90
C ALA A 12 -9.98 -6.34 2.43
N VAL A 13 -9.14 -7.24 1.90
CA VAL A 13 -9.09 -8.64 2.36
C VAL A 13 -8.62 -8.73 3.82
N ALA A 14 -7.63 -7.93 4.23
CA ALA A 14 -7.18 -7.89 5.62
C ALA A 14 -8.28 -7.42 6.58
N GLN A 15 -9.10 -6.44 6.18
CA GLN A 15 -10.25 -5.98 6.97
C GLN A 15 -11.31 -7.08 7.13
N VAL A 16 -11.67 -7.76 6.03
CA VAL A 16 -12.61 -8.88 6.10
C VAL A 16 -12.01 -10.03 6.92
N GLY A 17 -10.71 -10.31 6.82
CA GLY A 17 -10.05 -11.33 7.64
C GLY A 17 -10.01 -10.99 9.14
N LYS A 18 -9.86 -9.71 9.51
CA LYS A 18 -9.85 -9.26 10.91
C LYS A 18 -11.24 -9.20 11.54
N LYS A 19 -12.21 -8.61 10.83
CA LYS A 19 -13.53 -8.29 11.39
C LYS A 19 -14.62 -9.26 10.96
N GLY A 20 -14.39 -10.02 9.89
CA GLY A 20 -15.42 -10.83 9.23
C GLY A 20 -16.39 -9.98 8.42
N ASN A 21 -17.25 -10.64 7.65
CA ASN A 21 -18.41 -10.03 7.01
C ASN A 21 -19.59 -11.02 7.01
N ALA A 22 -20.54 -10.83 7.93
CA ALA A 22 -21.70 -11.69 8.09
C ALA A 22 -22.57 -11.75 6.82
N ASN A 23 -22.68 -10.63 6.09
CA ASN A 23 -23.48 -10.55 4.85
C ASN A 23 -22.92 -11.45 3.73
N ALA A 24 -21.62 -11.72 3.74
CA ALA A 24 -20.97 -12.63 2.79
C ALA A 24 -20.64 -14.01 3.41
N GLY A 25 -21.08 -14.28 4.65
CA GLY A 25 -20.75 -15.51 5.37
C GLY A 25 -19.28 -15.67 5.76
N TRP A 26 -18.49 -14.58 5.74
CA TRP A 26 -17.07 -14.61 6.10
C TRP A 26 -16.88 -14.45 7.61
N LEU A 27 -16.32 -15.47 8.27
CA LEU A 27 -15.92 -15.41 9.68
C LEU A 27 -14.54 -14.72 9.85
N PRO A 28 -14.26 -14.08 11.01
CA PRO A 28 -12.95 -13.49 11.26
C PRO A 28 -11.89 -14.57 11.45
N ILE A 29 -10.94 -14.64 10.51
CA ILE A 29 -9.87 -15.64 10.47
C ILE A 29 -8.74 -15.31 11.46
N CYS A 30 -8.52 -14.02 11.76
CA CYS A 30 -7.41 -13.60 12.60
C CYS A 30 -7.50 -14.07 14.06
N GLY A 31 -8.69 -14.49 14.53
CA GLY A 31 -8.85 -15.10 15.85
C GLY A 31 -8.32 -16.54 15.93
N GLN A 32 -8.29 -17.26 14.79
CA GLN A 32 -7.88 -18.66 14.72
C GLN A 32 -6.41 -18.83 14.32
N VAL A 33 -5.91 -17.95 13.44
CA VAL A 33 -4.53 -17.98 12.91
C VAL A 33 -3.84 -16.62 13.08
N PRO A 34 -3.43 -16.27 14.31
CA PRO A 34 -2.88 -14.95 14.61
C PRO A 34 -1.58 -14.67 13.88
N LYS A 35 -0.70 -15.68 13.72
CA LYS A 35 0.60 -15.51 13.04
C LYS A 35 0.46 -15.09 11.58
N PHE A 36 -0.54 -15.63 10.88
CA PHE A 36 -0.84 -15.21 9.51
C PHE A 36 -1.25 -13.73 9.47
N CYS A 37 -2.11 -13.30 10.39
CA CYS A 37 -2.57 -11.91 10.43
C CYS A 37 -1.48 -10.92 10.83
N ASP A 38 -0.56 -11.30 11.72
CA ASP A 38 0.62 -10.48 12.02
C ASP A 38 1.51 -10.32 10.79
N GLN A 39 1.75 -11.40 10.05
CA GLN A 39 2.55 -11.36 8.83
C GLN A 39 1.90 -10.52 7.73
N VAL A 40 0.59 -10.65 7.52
CA VAL A 40 -0.17 -9.80 6.58
C VAL A 40 -0.11 -8.33 7.00
N THR A 41 -0.26 -8.05 8.30
CA THR A 41 -0.16 -6.67 8.82
C THR A 41 1.23 -6.10 8.58
N GLY A 42 2.30 -6.86 8.84
CA GLY A 42 3.67 -6.47 8.53
C GLY A 42 3.88 -6.21 7.03
N ALA A 43 3.35 -7.07 6.16
CA ALA A 43 3.42 -6.89 4.72
C ALA A 43 2.70 -5.62 4.24
N LEU A 44 1.53 -5.29 4.82
CA LEU A 44 0.82 -4.04 4.54
C LEU A 44 1.64 -2.81 4.91
N ILE A 45 2.24 -2.81 6.11
CA ILE A 45 3.09 -1.71 6.58
C ILE A 45 4.27 -1.53 5.62
N ALA A 46 4.95 -2.62 5.24
CA ALA A 46 6.03 -2.57 4.27
C ALA A 46 5.57 -2.03 2.90
N GLY A 47 4.37 -2.39 2.45
CA GLY A 47 3.76 -1.85 1.22
C GLY A 47 3.53 -0.34 1.29
N PHE A 48 3.06 0.19 2.42
CA PHE A 48 2.92 1.62 2.63
C PHE A 48 4.26 2.35 2.63
N VAL A 49 5.30 1.78 3.26
CA VAL A 49 6.66 2.34 3.20
C VAL A 49 7.17 2.39 1.75
N ALA A 50 6.98 1.31 0.98
CA ALA A 50 7.35 1.26 -0.42
C ALA A 50 6.60 2.33 -1.26
N LEU A 51 5.32 2.57 -0.98
CA LEU A 51 4.54 3.64 -1.61
C LEU A 51 5.16 5.03 -1.35
N VAL A 52 5.53 5.33 -0.10
CA VAL A 52 6.15 6.62 0.26
C VAL A 52 7.48 6.79 -0.46
N LEU A 53 8.34 5.77 -0.45
CA LEU A 53 9.62 5.81 -1.16
C LEU A 53 9.42 5.99 -2.66
N TYR A 54 8.44 5.32 -3.26
CA TYR A 54 8.12 5.49 -4.67
C TYR A 54 7.69 6.92 -5.01
N VAL A 55 6.87 7.55 -4.17
CA VAL A 55 6.47 8.96 -4.36
C VAL A 55 7.67 9.89 -4.24
N LEU A 56 8.56 9.69 -3.27
CA LEU A 56 9.78 10.49 -3.12
C LEU A 56 10.70 10.35 -4.36
N LEU A 57 10.85 9.13 -4.88
CA LEU A 57 11.61 8.89 -6.11
C LEU A 57 10.99 9.57 -7.33
N LEU A 58 9.66 9.58 -7.44
CA LEU A 58 8.96 10.31 -8.50
C LEU A 58 9.20 11.82 -8.38
N LEU A 59 9.08 12.40 -7.18
CA LEU A 59 9.34 13.82 -6.96
C LEU A 59 10.79 14.19 -7.31
N TYR A 60 11.75 13.38 -6.86
CA TYR A 60 13.16 13.57 -7.20
C TYR A 60 13.37 13.52 -8.72
N SER A 61 12.82 12.51 -9.38
CA SER A 61 12.93 12.34 -10.83
C SER A 61 12.31 13.52 -11.58
N LEU A 62 11.16 14.01 -11.13
CA LEU A 62 10.50 15.19 -11.71
C LEU A 62 11.36 16.43 -11.53
N HIS A 63 11.92 16.67 -10.34
CA HIS A 63 12.83 17.80 -10.12
C HIS A 63 14.05 17.70 -11.03
N SER A 64 14.75 16.56 -11.07
CA SER A 64 15.94 16.38 -11.92
C SER A 64 15.65 16.56 -13.41
N VAL A 65 14.46 16.18 -13.89
CA VAL A 65 14.07 16.36 -15.29
C VAL A 65 13.65 17.81 -15.57
N VAL A 66 12.94 18.48 -14.66
CA VAL A 66 12.39 19.83 -14.88
C VAL A 66 13.43 20.93 -14.70
N ASP A 67 14.42 20.76 -13.81
CA ASP A 67 15.50 21.74 -13.57
C ASP A 67 16.18 22.26 -14.85
N PRO A 68 16.70 21.40 -15.75
CA PRO A 68 17.33 21.86 -16.99
C PRO A 68 16.35 22.57 -17.94
N PHE A 69 15.06 22.19 -17.94
CA PHE A 69 14.03 22.89 -18.73
C PHE A 69 13.72 24.29 -18.18
N LEU A 70 13.78 24.48 -16.87
CA LEU A 70 13.59 25.80 -16.24
C LEU A 70 14.76 26.75 -16.52
N LEU A 71 15.99 26.24 -16.50
CA LEU A 71 17.18 27.05 -16.83
C LEU A 71 17.25 27.45 -18.30
N GLN A 72 16.77 26.61 -19.22
CA GLN A 72 16.73 26.95 -20.65
C GLN A 72 15.66 28.01 -21.00
N LYS A 73 14.68 28.24 -20.12
CA LYS A 73 13.58 29.18 -20.35
C LYS A 73 13.86 30.60 -19.82
N SER A 74 14.92 30.79 -19.03
CA SER A 74 15.37 32.11 -18.56
C SER A 74 16.36 32.75 -19.53
#